data_AF-A0A534S4N4-F1
#
_entry.id   AF-A0A534S4N4-F1
#
_cell.length_a   1.000
_cell.length_b   1.000
_cell.length_c   1.000
_cell.angle_alpha   90.00
_cell.angle_beta   90.00
_cell.angle_gamma   90.00
#
_symmetry.space_group_name_H-M   'P 1'
#
loop_
_entity.id
_entity.type
_entity.pdbx_description
1 polymer ?
#
loop_
_entity_poly.entity_id
_entity_poly.type
_entity_poly.pdbx_seq_one_letter_code
_entity_poly.pdbx_strand_id
1 'polypeptide(L)'
;MALLSNDLRAFIHLLNTKSVKYVIVGAWALAFHGRPRYTGDIDFFVARDPDNADRLMEVIEDFGFGQTGIERDDFLHIDHVIHISDVPVFVISRDLLIKNKRAANRDKDQGDVKLLEKTRPPRR
;
A
#
# COMPACT_ATOMS: atom_id res chain seq x y z
N MET A 1 -5.76 4.95 -20.36
CA MET A 1 -5.00 4.77 -19.10
C MET A 1 -5.72 5.59 -18.04
N ALA A 2 -5.97 5.05 -16.85
CA ALA A 2 -6.52 5.88 -15.77
C ALA A 2 -5.46 6.87 -15.32
N LEU A 3 -5.81 8.16 -15.23
CA LEU A 3 -5.01 9.10 -14.47
C LEU A 3 -5.16 8.74 -12.98
N LEU A 4 -4.07 8.82 -12.22
CA LEU A 4 -4.19 8.94 -10.77
C LEU A 4 -4.98 10.23 -10.48
N SER A 5 -5.83 10.24 -9.46
CA SER A 5 -6.42 11.50 -8.99
C SER A 5 -5.31 12.47 -8.57
N ASN A 6 -5.59 13.77 -8.66
CA ASN A 6 -4.62 14.79 -8.25
C ASN A 6 -4.22 14.60 -6.77
N ASP A 7 -5.17 14.16 -5.95
CA ASP A 7 -5.04 13.92 -4.52
C ASP A 7 -4.10 12.73 -4.25
N LEU A 8 -4.29 11.59 -4.93
CA LEU A 8 -3.37 10.45 -4.85
C LEU A 8 -1.96 10.82 -5.34
N ARG A 9 -1.87 11.67 -6.38
CA ARG A 9 -0.60 12.16 -6.91
C ARG A 9 0.10 13.13 -5.95
N ALA A 10 -0.65 13.93 -5.20
CA ALA A 10 -0.15 14.82 -4.16
C ALA A 10 0.26 14.05 -2.89
N PHE A 11 -0.51 13.03 -2.48
CA PHE A 11 -0.16 12.18 -1.33
C PHE A 11 1.14 11.41 -1.58
N ILE A 12 1.27 10.80 -2.77
CA ILE A 12 2.53 10.18 -3.22
C ILE A 12 3.67 11.21 -3.29
N HIS A 13 3.39 12.47 -3.65
CA HIS A 13 4.42 13.52 -3.64
C HIS A 13 4.90 13.82 -2.22
N LEU A 14 4.00 14.02 -1.24
CA LEU A 14 4.35 14.27 0.16
C LEU A 14 5.13 13.11 0.79
N LEU A 15 4.69 11.86 0.56
CA LEU A 15 5.41 10.66 1.02
C LEU A 15 6.85 10.62 0.49
N ASN A 16 7.06 11.05 -0.76
CA ASN A 16 8.40 11.11 -1.36
C ASN A 16 9.23 12.30 -0.84
N THR A 17 8.64 13.50 -0.68
CA THR A 17 9.40 14.69 -0.21
C THR A 17 9.78 14.58 1.25
N LYS A 18 8.89 14.05 2.11
CA LYS A 18 9.19 13.75 3.53
C LYS A 18 10.02 12.47 3.72
N SER A 19 10.47 11.83 2.63
CA SER A 19 11.32 10.63 2.65
C SER A 19 10.76 9.46 3.46
N VAL A 20 9.44 9.25 3.38
CA VAL A 20 8.76 8.11 4.03
C VAL A 20 9.20 6.81 3.35
N LYS A 21 9.47 5.80 4.15
CA LYS A 21 9.76 4.42 3.75
C LYS A 21 8.43 3.69 3.50
N TYR A 22 7.81 3.97 2.36
CA TYR A 22 6.56 3.38 1.89
C TYR A 22 6.72 2.70 0.52
N VAL A 23 5.60 2.18 0.00
CA VAL A 23 5.49 1.29 -1.15
C VAL A 23 3.99 1.31 -1.65
N ILE A 24 3.55 0.77 -2.82
CA ILE A 24 2.13 0.63 -3.35
C ILE A 24 1.77 -0.75 -4.06
N VAL A 25 1.05 -1.74 -3.45
CA VAL A 25 0.34 -2.93 -4.06
C VAL A 25 -1.17 -2.69 -4.22
N GLY A 26 -2.02 -3.26 -3.37
CA GLY A 26 -3.40 -3.59 -3.72
C GLY A 26 -3.55 -4.29 -5.08
N ALA A 27 -4.67 -4.00 -5.73
CA ALA A 27 -4.83 -4.22 -7.16
C ALA A 27 -3.94 -3.30 -8.03
N TRP A 28 -3.36 -2.22 -7.49
CA TRP A 28 -2.53 -1.28 -8.24
C TRP A 28 -1.17 -1.88 -8.68
N ALA A 29 -0.44 -2.61 -7.83
CA ALA A 29 0.75 -3.33 -8.33
C ALA A 29 0.39 -4.57 -9.12
N LEU A 30 -0.76 -5.21 -8.89
CA LEU A 30 -1.25 -6.26 -9.80
C LEU A 30 -1.42 -5.66 -11.20
N ALA A 31 -2.06 -4.48 -11.31
CA ALA A 31 -2.18 -3.73 -12.56
C ALA A 31 -0.82 -3.36 -13.17
N PHE A 32 0.12 -2.84 -12.36
CA PHE A 32 1.49 -2.54 -12.79
C PHE A 32 2.24 -3.79 -13.33
N HIS A 33 1.99 -4.96 -12.72
CA HIS A 33 2.51 -6.25 -13.18
C HIS A 33 1.61 -6.93 -14.25
N GLY A 34 0.78 -6.16 -14.97
CA GLY A 34 0.02 -6.60 -16.13
C GLY A 34 -1.32 -7.30 -15.81
N ARG A 35 -1.85 -7.11 -14.60
CA ARG A 35 -3.06 -7.77 -14.09
C ARG A 35 -4.01 -6.79 -13.41
N PRO A 36 -4.68 -5.92 -14.19
CA PRO A 36 -5.67 -5.01 -13.65
C PRO A 36 -6.81 -5.78 -12.99
N ARG A 37 -7.20 -5.32 -11.80
CA ARG A 37 -8.36 -5.78 -11.04
C ARG A 37 -9.07 -4.52 -10.54
N TYR A 38 -10.41 -4.54 -10.54
CA TYR A 38 -11.19 -3.41 -10.03
C TYR A 38 -11.05 -3.29 -8.50
N THR A 39 -10.96 -2.05 -8.02
CA THR A 39 -10.59 -1.68 -6.65
C THR A 39 -10.98 -0.20 -6.46
N GLY A 40 -11.25 0.24 -5.23
CA GLY A 40 -11.33 1.66 -4.86
C GLY A 40 -10.08 2.17 -4.11
N ASP A 41 -9.14 1.25 -3.86
CA ASP A 41 -8.38 1.07 -2.62
C ASP A 41 -7.12 0.17 -2.81
N ILE A 42 -6.41 -0.22 -1.72
CA ILE A 42 -5.12 -0.96 -1.78
C ILE A 42 -4.72 -1.73 -0.46
N ASP A 43 -3.88 -2.79 -0.54
CA ASP A 43 -3.39 -3.68 0.56
C ASP A 43 -2.20 -3.09 1.40
N PHE A 44 -2.04 -3.38 2.71
CA PHE A 44 -1.10 -2.67 3.65
C PHE A 44 0.35 -3.22 3.84
N PHE A 45 1.37 -2.34 3.70
CA PHE A 45 2.54 -2.20 4.61
C PHE A 45 3.32 -0.85 4.46
N VAL A 46 3.76 -0.19 5.55
CA VAL A 46 4.85 0.84 5.62
C VAL A 46 5.99 0.35 6.51
N ALA A 47 7.17 0.98 6.51
CA ALA A 47 8.22 0.60 7.46
C ALA A 47 7.83 0.96 8.91
N ARG A 48 7.74 -0.07 9.76
CA ARG A 48 7.57 0.06 11.22
C ARG A 48 8.90 0.47 11.84
N ASP A 49 9.09 1.78 11.92
CA ASP A 49 10.36 2.45 12.22
C ASP A 49 10.00 3.80 12.87
N PRO A 50 10.49 4.14 14.08
CA PRO A 50 10.10 5.36 14.80
C PRO A 50 10.15 6.62 13.93
N ASP A 51 11.31 6.93 13.35
CA ASP A 51 11.49 8.06 12.44
C ASP A 51 10.55 8.05 11.23
N ASN A 52 10.05 6.88 10.82
CA ASN A 52 9.15 6.75 9.69
C ASN A 52 7.69 7.00 10.08
N ALA A 53 7.30 6.61 11.29
CA ALA A 53 6.01 6.98 11.88
C ALA A 53 5.94 8.50 12.07
N ASP A 54 7.01 9.13 12.56
CA ASP A 54 7.11 10.60 12.70
C ASP A 54 6.93 11.31 11.35
N ARG A 55 7.72 10.93 10.32
CA ARG A 55 7.57 11.47 8.94
C ARG A 55 6.19 11.23 8.34
N LEU A 56 5.51 10.15 8.71
CA LEU A 56 4.19 9.80 8.18
C LEU A 56 3.07 10.60 8.87
N MET A 57 3.15 10.84 10.18
CA MET A 57 2.29 11.81 10.87
C MET A 57 2.42 13.21 10.25
N GLU A 58 3.65 13.62 9.96
CA GLU A 58 3.92 14.85 9.20
C GLU A 58 3.28 14.89 7.80
N VAL A 59 3.11 13.76 7.11
CA VAL A 59 2.39 13.71 5.81
C VAL A 59 0.88 13.76 6.00
N ILE A 60 0.37 13.15 7.07
CA ILE A 60 -1.05 13.13 7.43
C ILE A 60 -1.52 14.55 7.81
N GLU A 61 -0.71 15.32 8.53
CA GLU A 61 -0.98 16.73 8.83
C GLU A 61 -0.97 17.59 7.54
N ASP A 62 0.13 17.58 6.78
CA ASP A 62 0.29 18.38 5.54
C ASP A 62 -0.80 18.12 4.49
N PHE A 63 -1.35 16.91 4.43
CA PHE A 63 -2.42 16.54 3.50
C PHE A 63 -3.83 16.88 4.01
N GLY A 64 -3.97 17.36 5.26
CA GLY A 64 -5.24 17.77 5.86
C GLY A 64 -5.99 16.68 6.64
N PHE A 65 -5.32 15.59 7.01
CA PHE A 65 -5.91 14.49 7.79
C PHE A 65 -5.58 14.52 9.29
N GLY A 66 -4.92 15.55 9.82
CA GLY A 66 -4.55 15.67 11.24
C GLY A 66 -5.69 15.47 12.25
N GLN A 67 -6.94 15.78 11.87
CA GLN A 67 -8.13 15.63 12.74
C GLN A 67 -8.77 14.22 12.71
N THR A 68 -8.15 13.24 12.03
CA THR A 68 -8.71 11.87 11.89
C THR A 68 -8.56 10.99 13.15
N GLY A 69 -7.83 11.45 14.17
CA GLY A 69 -7.59 10.67 15.40
C GLY A 69 -6.55 9.55 15.23
N ILE A 70 -5.76 9.60 14.16
CA ILE A 70 -4.61 8.72 13.94
C ILE A 70 -3.47 9.14 14.86
N GLU A 71 -2.87 8.19 15.57
CA GLU A 71 -1.72 8.44 16.43
C GLU A 71 -0.44 7.82 15.84
N ARG A 72 0.70 8.43 16.19
CA ARG A 72 2.03 8.02 15.74
C ARG A 72 2.31 6.52 15.93
N ASP A 73 1.92 5.98 17.08
CA ASP A 73 2.29 4.63 17.47
C ASP A 73 1.41 3.56 16.76
N ASP A 74 0.32 3.96 16.11
CA ASP A 74 -0.48 3.11 15.21
C ASP A 74 0.36 2.47 14.09
N PHE A 75 1.45 3.14 13.69
CA PHE A 75 2.39 2.69 12.66
C PHE A 75 3.51 1.76 13.19
N LEU A 76 3.61 1.58 14.51
CA LEU A 76 4.63 0.76 15.14
C LEU A 76 4.10 -0.64 15.53
N HIS A 77 2.79 -0.76 15.75
CA HIS A 77 2.13 -2.02 16.03
C HIS A 77 2.23 -3.04 14.87
N ILE A 78 2.03 -4.32 15.18
CA ILE A 78 1.94 -5.40 14.19
C ILE A 78 0.46 -5.63 13.84
N ASP A 79 0.19 -6.00 12.59
CA ASP A 79 -1.15 -6.34 12.05
C ASP A 79 -2.23 -5.25 12.22
N HIS A 80 -1.83 -4.02 12.56
CA HIS A 80 -2.71 -2.86 12.62
C HIS A 80 -3.01 -2.34 11.20
N VAL A 81 -4.22 -1.78 10.97
CA VAL A 81 -4.65 -1.29 9.65
C VAL A 81 -5.46 0.01 9.81
N ILE A 82 -4.83 1.13 9.47
CA ILE A 82 -5.45 2.45 9.54
C ILE A 82 -6.16 2.76 8.22
N HIS A 83 -7.43 3.17 8.30
CA HIS A 83 -8.22 3.58 7.15
C HIS A 83 -8.41 5.09 7.16
N ILE A 84 -7.58 5.80 6.40
CA ILE A 84 -7.73 7.24 6.19
C ILE A 84 -8.71 7.43 5.01
N SER A 85 -9.90 7.94 5.31
CA SER A 85 -10.92 8.40 4.34
C SER A 85 -11.05 7.54 3.05
N ASP A 86 -11.61 6.34 3.20
CA ASP A 86 -11.95 5.37 2.13
C ASP A 86 -10.80 4.88 1.21
N VAL A 87 -9.56 5.39 1.31
CA VAL A 87 -8.46 5.06 0.36
C VAL A 87 -7.10 4.80 1.06
N PRO A 88 -6.77 3.54 1.42
CA PRO A 88 -5.55 3.20 2.18
C PRO A 88 -4.39 2.64 1.29
N VAL A 89 -3.23 3.33 1.15
CA VAL A 89 -2.26 3.18 0.01
C VAL A 89 -0.82 2.65 0.35
N PHE A 90 -0.38 1.40 -0.02
CA PHE A 90 0.88 0.71 0.45
C PHE A 90 1.43 -0.58 -0.36
N VAL A 91 2.74 -1.01 -0.54
CA VAL A 91 3.27 -2.30 -1.24
C VAL A 91 3.90 -3.34 -0.26
N ILE A 92 3.99 -4.60 -0.74
CA ILE A 92 5.09 -5.57 -0.55
C ILE A 92 5.57 -6.18 -1.91
N SER A 93 6.80 -6.72 -2.01
CA SER A 93 7.36 -7.29 -3.27
C SER A 93 6.63 -8.56 -3.77
N ARG A 94 6.76 -8.94 -5.06
CA ARG A 94 6.04 -10.09 -5.68
C ARG A 94 6.12 -11.38 -4.85
N ASP A 95 7.31 -11.76 -4.40
CA ASP A 95 7.50 -13.06 -3.74
C ASP A 95 7.02 -13.00 -2.27
N LEU A 96 7.06 -11.82 -1.66
CA LEU A 96 6.38 -11.54 -0.38
C LEU A 96 4.86 -11.47 -0.53
N LEU A 97 4.34 -10.98 -1.66
CA LEU A 97 2.90 -10.97 -1.97
C LEU A 97 2.34 -12.38 -2.14
N ILE A 98 3.09 -13.27 -2.81
CA ILE A 98 2.77 -14.70 -2.87
C ILE A 98 2.78 -15.30 -1.46
N LYS A 99 3.76 -14.95 -0.61
CA LYS A 99 3.83 -15.40 0.79
C LYS A 99 2.63 -14.91 1.63
N ASN A 100 2.29 -13.63 1.57
CA ASN A 100 1.16 -13.05 2.30
C ASN A 100 -0.19 -13.62 1.83
N LYS A 101 -0.43 -13.72 0.52
CA LYS A 101 -1.70 -14.30 0.02
C LYS A 101 -1.85 -15.79 0.37
N ARG A 102 -0.76 -16.56 0.40
CA ARG A 102 -0.75 -17.93 0.94
C ARG A 102 -1.04 -17.98 2.45
N ALA A 103 -0.48 -17.05 3.23
CA ALA A 103 -0.70 -16.99 4.68
C ALA A 103 -2.13 -16.54 5.06
N ALA A 104 -2.71 -15.62 4.31
CA ALA A 104 -4.07 -15.12 4.53
C ALA A 104 -5.18 -16.13 4.21
N ASN A 105 -4.87 -17.15 3.37
CA ASN A 105 -5.70 -18.32 3.07
C ASN A 105 -7.21 -18.05 2.82
N ARG A 106 -7.55 -16.98 2.10
CA ARG A 106 -8.93 -16.72 1.65
C ARG A 106 -9.13 -17.31 0.25
N ASP A 107 -10.33 -17.79 -0.07
CA ASP A 107 -10.60 -18.44 -1.37
C ASP A 107 -10.24 -17.55 -2.58
N LYS A 108 -10.57 -16.25 -2.48
CA LYS A 108 -10.21 -15.24 -3.50
C LYS A 108 -8.70 -15.08 -3.71
N ASP A 109 -7.90 -15.30 -2.67
CA ASP A 109 -6.44 -15.16 -2.71
C ASP A 109 -5.75 -16.42 -3.30
N GLN A 110 -6.38 -17.60 -3.25
CA GLN A 110 -5.85 -18.80 -3.90
C GLN A 110 -5.79 -18.68 -5.44
N GLY A 111 -6.77 -17.99 -6.04
CA GLY A 111 -6.78 -17.66 -7.46
C GLY A 111 -5.61 -16.76 -7.84
N ASP A 112 -5.44 -15.66 -7.09
CA ASP A 112 -4.33 -14.71 -7.26
C ASP A 112 -2.97 -15.40 -7.14
N VAL A 113 -2.76 -16.31 -6.18
CA VAL A 113 -1.50 -17.06 -5.99
C VAL A 113 -1.16 -17.96 -7.19
N LYS A 114 -2.09 -18.84 -7.58
CA LYS A 114 -1.93 -19.75 -8.75
C LYS A 114 -1.65 -18.97 -10.04
N LEU A 115 -2.19 -17.76 -10.13
CA LEU A 115 -2.00 -16.86 -11.26
C LEU A 115 -0.63 -16.15 -11.18
N LEU A 116 -0.23 -15.61 -10.02
CA LEU A 116 1.08 -14.96 -9.75
C LEU A 116 2.26 -15.88 -10.07
N GLU A 117 2.16 -17.16 -9.75
CA GLU A 117 3.19 -18.16 -10.04
C GLU A 117 3.38 -18.39 -11.56
N LYS A 118 2.28 -18.46 -12.33
CA LYS A 118 2.31 -18.77 -13.77
C LYS A 118 2.93 -17.69 -14.66
N THR A 119 2.96 -16.43 -14.22
CA THR A 119 3.72 -15.38 -14.93
C THR A 119 4.98 -15.02 -14.18
N ARG A 120 6.13 -15.29 -14.82
CA ARG A 120 7.25 -14.37 -14.71
C ARG A 120 6.89 -13.07 -15.45
N PRO A 121 7.23 -11.88 -14.93
CA PRO A 121 7.30 -10.69 -15.76
C PRO A 121 8.37 -10.89 -16.85
N PRO A 122 8.32 -10.14 -17.98
CA PRO A 122 9.45 -10.11 -18.90
C PRO A 122 10.71 -9.70 -18.13
N ARG A 123 11.82 -10.39 -18.40
CA ARG A 123 13.13 -9.94 -17.91
C ARG A 123 13.44 -8.59 -18.59
N ARG A 124 13.69 -7.58 -17.77
CA ARG A 124 14.48 -6.41 -18.17
C ARG A 124 15.96 -6.80 -18.19
#